data_AF-A0A7X2T3Y5-F1
#
_entry.id   AF-A0A7X2T3Y5-F1
#
_cell.length_a   1.000
_cell.length_b   1.000
_cell.length_c   1.000
_cell.angle_alpha   90.00
_cell.angle_beta   90.00
_cell.angle_gamma   90.00
#
_symmetry.space_group_name_H-M   'P 1'
#
loop_
_entity.id
_entity.type
_entity.pdbx_description
1 polymer ?
#
loop_
_entity_poly.entity_id
_entity_poly.type
_entity_poly.pdbx_seq_one_letter_code
_entity_poly.pdbx_strand_id
1 'polypeptide(L)'
;MKLIFDQNTKEEALFYLSQQFSLNYILNLDSLYDYLSTIKEHFEIWIEKEPSEFKGILKVFKMAESNNSYLFIDQIVYRYCQDTRSDDIQ
;
A
#
# COMPACT_ATOMS: atom_id res chain seq x y z
N MET A 1 -4.22 -9.07 7.76
CA MET A 1 -3.31 -8.01 8.24
C MET A 1 -3.79 -6.60 7.86
N LYS A 2 -3.63 -5.60 8.74
CA LYS A 2 -3.93 -4.18 8.44
C LYS A 2 -2.65 -3.39 8.18
N LEU A 3 -2.61 -2.63 7.08
CA LEU A 3 -1.51 -1.75 6.66
C LEU A 3 -1.97 -0.29 6.67
N ILE A 4 -1.19 0.60 7.30
CA ILE A 4 -1.50 2.03 7.41
C ILE A 4 -0.35 2.81 6.77
N PHE A 5 -0.64 3.45 5.64
CA PHE A 5 0.28 4.30 4.90
C PHE A 5 0.06 5.76 5.31
N ASP A 6 0.90 6.23 6.25
CA ASP A 6 1.00 7.61 6.72
C ASP A 6 2.33 8.29 6.29
N GLN A 7 3.09 7.63 5.43
CA GLN A 7 4.39 8.10 4.96
C GLN A 7 4.27 9.22 3.90
N ASN A 8 5.33 9.96 3.63
CA ASN A 8 5.29 11.05 2.64
C ASN A 8 5.85 10.65 1.28
N THR A 9 6.63 9.58 1.21
CA THR A 9 7.29 9.13 -0.02
C THR A 9 7.09 7.64 -0.26
N LYS A 10 7.25 7.23 -1.52
CA LYS A 10 7.24 5.82 -1.92
C LYS A 10 8.32 5.02 -1.19
N GLU A 11 9.52 5.57 -1.04
CA GLU A 11 10.66 4.92 -0.38
C GLU A 11 10.39 4.69 1.11
N GLU A 12 9.82 5.68 1.80
CA GLU A 12 9.40 5.53 3.20
C GLU A 12 8.31 4.45 3.37
N ALA A 13 7.35 4.40 2.44
CA ALA A 13 6.31 3.37 2.45
C ALA A 13 6.87 1.96 2.19
N LEU A 14 7.82 1.80 1.28
CA LEU A 14 8.52 0.53 1.06
C LEU A 14 9.32 0.11 2.31
N PHE A 15 9.99 1.06 2.94
CA PHE A 15 10.68 0.81 4.21
C PHE A 15 9.70 0.40 5.31
N TYR A 16 8.56 1.09 5.45
CA TYR A 16 7.49 0.70 6.38
C TYR A 16 7.04 -0.74 6.14
N LEU A 17 6.80 -1.12 4.89
CA LEU A 17 6.41 -2.49 4.54
C LEU A 17 7.49 -3.51 4.90
N SER A 18 8.77 -3.19 4.67
CA SER A 18 9.89 -4.05 5.09
C SER A 18 9.84 -4.33 6.60
N GLN A 19 9.52 -3.33 7.43
CA GLN A 19 9.37 -3.49 8.87
C GLN A 19 8.13 -4.31 9.24
N GLN A 20 6.97 -4.02 8.62
CA GLN A 20 5.73 -4.75 8.90
C GLN A 20 5.84 -6.25 8.60
N PHE A 21 6.55 -6.59 7.53
CA PHE A 21 6.74 -7.99 7.14
C PHE A 21 7.95 -8.65 7.82
N SER A 22 8.68 -7.93 8.67
CA SER A 22 9.94 -8.40 9.28
C SER A 22 10.98 -8.85 8.25
N LEU A 23 11.07 -8.11 7.13
CA LEU A 23 11.95 -8.41 6.00
C LEU A 23 13.00 -7.32 5.83
N ASN A 24 14.24 -7.73 5.53
CA ASN A 24 15.32 -6.80 5.22
C ASN A 24 15.39 -6.39 3.73
N TYR A 25 14.46 -6.85 2.88
CA TYR A 25 14.66 -6.84 1.41
C TYR A 25 13.57 -6.17 0.58
N ILE A 26 12.50 -5.59 1.16
CA ILE A 26 11.53 -4.81 0.38
C ILE A 26 12.12 -3.42 0.12
N LEU A 27 12.96 -3.34 -0.90
CA LEU A 27 13.72 -2.15 -1.28
C LEU A 27 13.11 -1.43 -2.49
N ASN A 28 12.25 -2.12 -3.25
CA ASN A 28 11.62 -1.61 -4.47
C ASN A 28 10.31 -2.37 -4.78
N LEU A 29 9.62 -1.95 -5.84
CA LEU A 29 8.33 -2.52 -6.25
C LEU A 29 8.42 -4.01 -6.68
N ASP A 30 9.54 -4.42 -7.28
CA ASP A 30 9.74 -5.80 -7.73
C ASP A 30 9.90 -6.75 -6.53
N SER A 31 10.76 -6.38 -5.58
CA SER A 31 10.95 -7.13 -4.33
C SER A 31 9.67 -7.22 -3.49
N LEU A 32 8.80 -6.20 -3.55
CA LEU A 32 7.47 -6.26 -2.94
C LEU A 32 6.59 -7.28 -3.66
N TYR A 33 6.56 -7.27 -4.99
CA TYR A 33 5.76 -8.21 -5.77
C TYR A 33 6.19 -9.67 -5.52
N ASP A 34 7.49 -9.94 -5.52
CA ASP A 34 8.03 -11.29 -5.27
C ASP A 34 7.57 -11.82 -3.91
N TYR A 35 7.65 -10.97 -2.87
CA TYR A 35 7.16 -11.34 -1.56
C TYR A 35 5.65 -11.63 -1.56
N LEU A 36 4.84 -10.69 -2.03
CA LEU A 36 3.38 -10.82 -2.06
C LEU A 36 2.90 -12.03 -2.89
N SER A 37 3.66 -12.44 -3.90
CA SER A 37 3.37 -13.63 -4.72
C SER A 37 3.54 -14.96 -3.97
N THR A 38 4.16 -14.97 -2.79
CA THR A 38 4.46 -16.20 -2.02
C THR A 38 3.65 -16.35 -0.74
N ILE A 39 3.07 -15.27 -0.23
CA ILE A 39 2.35 -15.27 1.05
C ILE A 39 0.89 -15.70 0.91
N LYS A 40 0.28 -16.06 2.03
CA LYS A 40 -1.15 -16.36 2.14
C LYS A 40 -1.74 -15.44 3.20
N GLU A 41 -2.27 -14.29 2.77
CA GLU A 41 -2.61 -13.20 3.68
C GLU A 41 -3.77 -12.38 3.12
N HIS A 42 -4.59 -11.82 4.01
CA HIS A 42 -5.61 -10.85 3.67
C HIS A 42 -5.14 -9.46 4.05
N PHE A 43 -5.37 -8.44 3.22
CA PHE A 43 -4.93 -7.09 3.46
C PHE A 43 -6.10 -6.12 3.59
N GLU A 44 -6.05 -5.34 4.66
CA GLU A 44 -6.82 -4.12 4.79
C GLU A 44 -5.84 -2.94 4.66
N ILE A 45 -5.97 -2.14 3.60
CA ILE A 45 -5.01 -1.08 3.27
C ILE A 45 -5.62 0.30 3.54
N TRP A 46 -4.96 1.10 4.37
CA TRP A 46 -5.40 2.44 4.74
C TRP A 46 -4.38 3.45 4.25
N ILE A 47 -4.84 4.48 3.54
CA ILE A 47 -4.00 5.53 2.97
C ILE A 47 -4.42 6.84 3.62
N GLU A 48 -3.57 7.38 4.48
CA GLU A 48 -3.83 8.60 5.26
C GLU A 48 -3.17 9.85 4.67
N LYS A 49 -2.25 9.67 3.71
CA LYS A 49 -1.57 10.74 2.97
C LYS A 49 -1.79 10.64 1.46
N GLU A 50 -1.23 11.59 0.72
CA GLU A 50 -1.47 11.73 -0.71
C GLU A 50 -1.15 10.42 -1.48
N PRO A 51 -2.10 9.88 -2.28
CA PRO A 51 -2.01 8.57 -2.91
C PRO A 51 -1.10 8.55 -4.14
N SER A 52 -0.72 9.72 -4.66
CA SER A 52 0.09 9.89 -5.87
C SER A 52 1.42 9.13 -5.73
N GLU A 53 2.05 9.24 -4.56
CA GLU A 53 3.29 8.55 -4.20
C GLU A 53 3.12 7.03 -4.03
N PHE A 54 1.91 6.57 -3.68
CA PHE A 54 1.63 5.14 -3.40
C PHE A 54 1.02 4.38 -4.56
N LYS A 55 0.70 5.04 -5.67
CA LYS A 55 0.05 4.41 -6.83
C LYS A 55 0.83 3.18 -7.34
N GLY A 56 2.16 3.24 -7.33
CA GLY A 56 3.01 2.11 -7.70
C GLY A 56 2.88 0.92 -6.75
N ILE A 57 2.88 1.19 -5.43
CA ILE A 57 2.74 0.16 -4.38
C ILE A 57 1.37 -0.51 -4.49
N LEU A 58 0.28 0.27 -4.58
CA LEU A 58 -1.08 -0.27 -4.70
C LEU A 58 -1.26 -1.10 -5.97
N LYS A 59 -0.62 -0.71 -7.08
CA LYS A 59 -0.63 -1.50 -8.31
C LYS A 59 0.03 -2.86 -8.09
N VAL A 60 1.16 -2.91 -7.37
CA VAL A 60 1.84 -4.17 -7.04
C VAL A 60 0.95 -5.08 -6.19
N PHE A 61 0.30 -4.54 -5.15
CA PHE A 61 -0.64 -5.31 -4.34
C PHE A 61 -1.76 -5.94 -5.19
N LYS A 62 -2.40 -5.16 -6.07
CA LYS A 62 -3.47 -5.66 -6.95
C LYS A 62 -2.96 -6.68 -7.98
N MET A 63 -1.75 -6.48 -8.51
CA MET A 63 -1.13 -7.44 -9.43
C MET A 63 -0.83 -8.76 -8.71
N ALA A 64 -0.30 -8.72 -7.48
CA ALA A 64 -0.03 -9.90 -6.70
C ALA A 64 -1.34 -10.64 -6.33
N GLU A 65 -2.38 -9.93 -5.91
CA GLU A 65 -3.72 -10.51 -5.65
C GLU A 65 -4.27 -11.26 -6.88
N SER A 66 -4.13 -10.66 -8.07
CA SER A 66 -4.59 -11.29 -9.32
C SER A 66 -3.83 -12.59 -9.66
N ASN A 67 -2.56 -12.69 -9.23
CA ASN A 67 -1.66 -13.79 -9.58
C ASN A 67 -1.44 -14.81 -8.45
N ASN A 68 -1.84 -14.50 -7.22
CA ASN A 68 -1.73 -15.35 -6.05
C ASN A 68 -3.11 -15.58 -5.44
N SER A 69 -3.70 -16.75 -5.69
CA SER A 69 -5.05 -17.12 -5.23
C SER A 69 -5.22 -17.22 -3.71
N TYR A 70 -4.16 -17.00 -2.94
CA TYR A 70 -4.17 -17.00 -1.48
C TYR A 70 -3.92 -15.62 -0.87
N LEU A 71 -3.74 -14.59 -1.70
CA LEU A 71 -3.60 -13.21 -1.28
C LEU A 71 -4.88 -12.46 -1.64
N PHE A 72 -5.43 -11.73 -0.69
CA PHE A 72 -6.66 -10.96 -0.86
C PHE A 72 -6.51 -9.55 -0.33
N ILE A 73 -7.11 -8.57 -1.00
CA ILE A 73 -7.22 -7.19 -0.53
C ILE A 73 -8.68 -6.96 -0.17
N ASP A 74 -9.02 -7.14 1.11
CA ASP A 74 -10.39 -7.04 1.60
C ASP A 74 -10.96 -5.63 1.39
N GLN A 75 -10.15 -4.60 1.63
CA GLN A 75 -10.53 -3.21 1.37
C GLN A 75 -9.33 -2.25 1.24
N ILE A 76 -9.55 -1.15 0.51
CA ILE A 76 -8.65 0.01 0.45
C ILE A 76 -9.43 1.25 0.90
N VAL A 77 -9.03 1.84 2.03
CA VAL A 77 -9.65 3.01 2.64
C VAL A 77 -8.76 4.23 2.43
N TYR A 78 -9.31 5.30 1.84
CA TYR A 78 -8.60 6.57 1.67
C TYR A 78 -9.12 7.59 2.69
N ARG A 79 -8.28 7.96 3.66
CA ARG A 79 -8.57 9.00 4.67
C ARG A 79 -7.65 10.18 4.45
N TYR A 80 -7.96 10.97 3.43
CA TYR A 80 -7.32 12.28 3.28
C TYR A 80 -7.71 13.14 4.48
N CYS A 81 -6.74 13.65 5.24
CA CYS A 81 -6.98 14.87 5.99
C CYS A 81 -7.37 15.94 4.96
N GLN A 82 -8.66 16.18 4.81
CA GLN A 82 -9.14 17.40 4.18
C GLN A 82 -8.72 18.54 5.09
N ASP A 83 -7.49 19.02 4.93
CA ASP A 83 -7.23 20.43 5.19
C ASP A 83 -8.14 21.19 4.23
N THR A 84 -9.16 21.78 4.84
CA THR A 84 -10.17 22.63 4.22
C THR A 84 -9.58 23.50 3.11
N ARG A 85 -9.86 23.14 1.86
CA ARG A 85 -10.10 24.14 0.83
C ARG A 85 -11.57 24.08 0.50
N SER A 86 -12.24 25.06 1.12
CA SER A 86 -13.57 25.56 0.84
C SER A 86 -14.07 25.26 -0.57
N ASP A 87 -15.33 24.86 -0.61
CA ASP A 87 -16.29 25.09 -1.67
C ASP A 87 -15.86 26.18 -2.67
N ASP A 88 -15.34 25.76 -3.81
CA ASP A 88 -15.49 26.45 -5.08
C ASP A 88 -15.23 25.42 -6.18
N ILE A 89 -16.30 24.94 -6.82
CA ILE A 89 -16.49 24.75 -8.28
C ILE A 89 -17.75 23.88 -8.51
N GLN A 90 -18.67 24.44 -9.30
CA GLN A 90 -19.88 23.83 -9.87
C GLN A 90 -19.60 22.68 -10.84
#